data_AF-K5VTF1-F1
#
_entry.id   AF-K5VTF1-F1
#
_cell.length_a   1.000
_cell.length_b   1.000
_cell.length_c   1.000
_cell.angle_alpha   90.00
_cell.angle_beta   90.00
_cell.angle_gamma   90.00
#
_symmetry.space_group_name_H-M   'P 1'
#
loop_
_entity.id
_entity.type
_entity.pdbx_description
1 polymer ?
#
loop_
_entity_poly.entity_id
_entity_poly.type
_entity_poly.pdbx_seq_one_letter_code
_entity_poly.pdbx_strand_id
1 'polypeptide(L)'
;MREQAEAEENAAHAEAAAATCKERTAKASLAAAGSDVQNAKEGLSDAKAAVFEAERALEVAKECRQEALDRMLRASSAESDADIAVRDAVAHRIVAEGDKERARLAKEKAQSEEKKLRDAMPGLDSEAQRQAELAEMIRRMRELNKVEESGRRERQVKEQREREETERRRREAELAERAAREERERKAREEEARKAREEQEQRQAEAQRLQEYRDAAAKECDRCTRRDARWTPWITSWTNARHVSWFSAVGTEFDEIKFCASQPLTFESVPWPLLLPPQKQTLDSVEWAAVEAFFAATKVALGEEQHKATLEKAHRRFHPDRWRSRGLLNTVLDEALRKRLEEAGNTVAQAITPLWLASKSAR
;
A
#
# COMPACT_ATOMS: atom_id res chain seq x y z
N MET A 1 -65.69 -71.93 -21.28
CA MET A 1 -66.52 -70.71 -21.31
C MET A 1 -66.70 -70.08 -19.94
N ARG A 2 -67.41 -70.69 -18.95
CA ARG A 2 -67.57 -70.06 -17.61
C ARG A 2 -66.25 -69.88 -16.84
N GLU A 3 -65.43 -70.92 -16.76
CA GLU A 3 -64.11 -70.83 -16.08
C GLU A 3 -63.15 -69.83 -16.74
N GLN A 4 -63.24 -69.67 -18.07
CA GLN A 4 -62.45 -68.66 -18.79
C GLN A 4 -62.92 -67.24 -18.46
N ALA A 5 -64.24 -67.01 -18.43
CA ALA A 5 -64.79 -65.71 -18.04
C ALA A 5 -64.44 -65.35 -16.59
N GLU A 6 -64.50 -66.31 -15.67
CA GLU A 6 -64.11 -66.11 -14.26
C GLU A 6 -62.59 -65.85 -14.10
N ALA A 7 -61.75 -66.52 -14.90
CA ALA A 7 -60.32 -66.25 -14.93
C ALA A 7 -59.99 -64.85 -15.49
N GLU A 8 -60.70 -64.42 -16.54
CA GLU A 8 -60.56 -63.07 -17.11
C GLU A 8 -61.02 -61.98 -16.12
N GLU A 9 -62.13 -62.21 -15.42
CA GLU A 9 -62.64 -61.30 -14.38
C GLU A 9 -61.64 -61.18 -13.21
N ASN A 10 -61.12 -62.31 -12.73
CA ASN A 10 -60.10 -62.33 -11.67
C ASN A 10 -58.79 -61.64 -12.11
N ALA A 11 -58.36 -61.83 -13.37
CA ALA A 11 -57.19 -61.15 -13.91
C ALA A 11 -57.41 -59.62 -13.99
N ALA A 12 -58.59 -59.18 -14.45
CA ALA A 12 -58.96 -57.77 -14.49
C ALA A 12 -59.00 -57.15 -13.08
N HIS A 13 -59.52 -57.87 -12.08
CA HIS A 13 -59.50 -57.42 -10.69
C HIS A 13 -58.08 -57.33 -10.12
N ALA A 14 -57.21 -58.30 -10.43
CA ALA A 14 -55.80 -58.26 -10.01
C ALA A 14 -55.05 -57.08 -10.64
N GLU A 15 -55.29 -56.80 -11.93
CA GLU A 15 -54.70 -55.66 -12.62
C GLU A 15 -55.20 -54.32 -12.04
N ALA A 16 -56.50 -54.19 -11.78
CA ALA A 16 -57.07 -53.01 -11.13
C ALA A 16 -56.53 -52.80 -9.71
N ALA A 17 -56.35 -53.86 -8.92
CA ALA A 17 -55.75 -53.80 -7.59
C ALA A 17 -54.26 -53.38 -7.66
N ALA A 18 -53.50 -53.91 -8.63
CA ALA A 18 -52.12 -53.54 -8.85
C ALA A 18 -51.98 -52.06 -9.30
N ALA A 19 -52.86 -51.59 -10.19
CA ALA A 19 -52.92 -50.19 -10.60
C ALA A 19 -53.24 -49.26 -9.41
N THR A 20 -54.22 -49.64 -8.57
CA THR A 20 -54.58 -48.89 -7.36
C THR A 20 -53.41 -48.84 -6.36
N CYS A 21 -52.66 -49.93 -6.21
CA CYS A 21 -51.47 -49.99 -5.36
C CYS A 21 -50.34 -49.07 -5.88
N LYS A 22 -50.08 -49.10 -7.20
CA LYS A 22 -49.12 -48.19 -7.85
C LYS A 22 -49.53 -46.72 -7.68
N GLU A 23 -50.81 -46.41 -7.85
CA GLU A 23 -51.34 -45.05 -7.65
C GLU A 23 -51.15 -44.58 -6.20
N ARG A 24 -51.49 -45.42 -5.21
CA ARG A 24 -51.29 -45.10 -3.79
C ARG A 24 -49.81 -44.87 -3.46
N THR A 25 -48.93 -45.72 -4.00
CA THR A 25 -47.47 -45.59 -3.81
C THR A 25 -46.96 -44.29 -4.43
N ALA A 26 -47.38 -43.97 -5.66
CA ALA A 26 -47.02 -42.72 -6.33
C ALA A 26 -47.54 -41.49 -5.56
N LYS A 27 -48.76 -41.52 -5.03
CA LYS A 27 -49.32 -40.44 -4.20
C LYS A 27 -48.53 -40.28 -2.89
N ALA A 28 -48.13 -41.36 -2.25
CA ALA A 28 -47.30 -41.32 -1.04
C ALA A 28 -45.90 -40.74 -1.34
N SER A 29 -45.26 -41.16 -2.43
CA SER A 29 -43.98 -40.59 -2.87
C SER A 29 -44.09 -39.10 -3.22
N LEU A 30 -45.20 -38.68 -3.86
CA LEU A 30 -45.45 -37.27 -4.16
C LEU A 30 -45.64 -36.44 -2.88
N ALA A 31 -46.36 -36.96 -1.89
CA ALA A 31 -46.54 -36.30 -0.60
C ALA A 31 -45.21 -36.17 0.17
N ALA A 32 -44.39 -37.22 0.17
CA ALA A 32 -43.05 -37.19 0.76
C ALA A 32 -42.15 -36.14 0.09
N ALA A 33 -42.09 -36.13 -1.25
CA ALA A 33 -41.35 -35.12 -2.00
C ALA A 33 -41.86 -33.69 -1.74
N GLY A 34 -43.18 -33.52 -1.59
CA GLY A 34 -43.79 -32.26 -1.21
C GLY A 34 -43.33 -31.77 0.18
N SER A 35 -43.26 -32.68 1.15
CA SER A 35 -42.73 -32.39 2.48
C SER A 35 -41.24 -32.03 2.44
N ASP A 36 -40.43 -32.74 1.66
CA ASP A 36 -39.00 -32.46 1.53
C ASP A 36 -38.74 -31.09 0.89
N VAL A 37 -39.53 -30.72 -0.12
CA VAL A 37 -39.46 -29.39 -0.74
C VAL A 37 -39.83 -28.30 0.27
N GLN A 38 -40.84 -28.53 1.12
CA GLN A 38 -41.23 -27.57 2.15
C GLN A 38 -40.14 -27.41 3.21
N ASN A 39 -39.57 -28.51 3.71
CA ASN A 39 -38.44 -28.50 4.65
C ASN A 39 -37.22 -27.78 4.05
N ALA A 40 -36.92 -28.00 2.77
CA ALA A 40 -35.83 -27.31 2.08
C ALA A 40 -36.08 -25.80 1.94
N LYS A 41 -37.33 -25.38 1.74
CA LYS A 41 -37.70 -23.95 1.72
C LYS A 41 -37.53 -23.28 3.08
N GLU A 42 -37.92 -23.96 4.15
CA GLU A 42 -37.73 -23.48 5.53
C GLU A 42 -36.24 -23.37 5.86
N GLY A 43 -35.45 -24.40 5.57
CA GLY A 43 -33.99 -24.34 5.74
C GLY A 43 -33.31 -23.24 4.91
N LEU A 44 -33.80 -22.96 3.70
CA LEU A 44 -33.32 -21.83 2.89
C LEU A 44 -33.70 -20.47 3.51
N SER A 45 -34.89 -20.36 4.12
CA SER A 45 -35.32 -19.15 4.81
C SER A 45 -34.45 -18.87 6.04
N ASP A 46 -34.19 -19.89 6.85
CA ASP A 46 -33.34 -19.78 8.03
C ASP A 46 -31.90 -19.42 7.66
N ALA A 47 -31.35 -20.04 6.60
CA ALA A 47 -30.02 -19.71 6.10
C ALA A 47 -29.93 -18.25 5.62
N LYS A 48 -30.99 -17.73 4.96
CA LYS A 48 -31.04 -16.31 4.57
C LYS A 48 -31.08 -15.37 5.76
N ALA A 49 -31.85 -15.71 6.80
CA ALA A 49 -31.89 -14.93 8.04
C ALA A 49 -30.51 -14.89 8.71
N ALA A 50 -29.82 -16.04 8.79
CA ALA A 50 -28.47 -16.11 9.35
C ALA A 50 -27.45 -15.28 8.56
N VAL A 51 -27.52 -15.28 7.22
CA VAL A 51 -26.68 -14.43 6.37
C VAL A 51 -26.93 -12.95 6.66
N PHE A 52 -28.19 -12.54 6.75
CA PHE A 52 -28.55 -11.15 7.05
C PHE A 52 -28.04 -10.70 8.44
N GLU A 53 -28.13 -11.57 9.45
CA GLU A 53 -27.58 -11.30 10.78
C GLU A 53 -26.04 -11.17 10.76
N ALA A 54 -25.36 -12.04 10.01
CA ALA A 54 -23.92 -11.97 9.84
C ALA A 54 -23.48 -10.69 9.10
N GLU A 55 -24.21 -10.26 8.09
CA GLU A 55 -23.97 -8.99 7.38
C GLU A 55 -24.11 -7.79 8.32
N ARG A 56 -25.15 -7.78 9.16
CA ARG A 56 -25.34 -6.73 10.17
C ARG A 56 -24.21 -6.71 11.20
N ALA A 57 -23.78 -7.88 11.69
CA ALA A 57 -22.66 -7.98 12.62
C ALA A 57 -21.34 -7.50 11.99
N LEU A 58 -21.11 -7.80 10.72
CA LEU A 58 -19.96 -7.32 9.97
C LEU A 58 -19.97 -5.79 9.85
N GLU A 59 -21.13 -5.18 9.61
CA GLU A 59 -21.22 -3.72 9.51
C GLU A 59 -20.91 -3.02 10.85
N VAL A 60 -21.46 -3.54 11.97
CA VAL A 60 -21.10 -3.06 13.31
C VAL A 60 -19.59 -3.19 13.58
N ALA A 61 -18.98 -4.31 13.17
CA ALA A 61 -17.54 -4.49 13.32
C ALA A 61 -16.71 -3.48 12.50
N LYS A 62 -17.18 -3.10 11.30
CA LYS A 62 -16.54 -2.05 10.49
C LYS A 62 -16.66 -0.69 11.16
N GLU A 63 -17.82 -0.34 11.70
CA GLU A 63 -18.02 0.91 12.45
C GLU A 63 -17.10 0.97 13.67
N CYS A 64 -17.04 -0.09 14.48
CA CYS A 64 -16.11 -0.16 15.62
C CYS A 64 -14.64 -0.01 15.20
N ARG A 65 -14.24 -0.63 14.08
CA ARG A 65 -12.89 -0.47 13.52
C ARG A 65 -12.63 0.99 13.11
N GLN A 66 -13.59 1.65 12.48
CA GLN A 66 -13.46 3.05 12.08
C GLN A 66 -13.33 3.96 13.30
N GLU A 67 -14.15 3.76 14.34
CA GLU A 67 -14.02 4.52 15.58
C GLU A 67 -12.66 4.33 16.25
N ALA A 68 -12.09 3.12 16.21
CA ALA A 68 -10.77 2.84 16.74
C ALA A 68 -9.67 3.60 15.96
N LEU A 69 -9.75 3.64 14.63
CA LEU A 69 -8.85 4.43 13.79
C LEU A 69 -8.96 5.93 14.10
N ASP A 70 -10.18 6.46 14.25
CA ASP A 70 -10.40 7.87 14.60
C ASP A 70 -9.87 8.22 16.00
N ARG A 71 -9.93 7.27 16.96
CA ARG A 71 -9.29 7.44 18.27
C ARG A 71 -7.77 7.46 18.15
N MET A 72 -7.17 6.59 17.34
CA MET A 72 -5.72 6.58 17.10
C MET A 72 -5.24 7.88 16.45
N LEU A 73 -5.97 8.40 15.45
CA LEU A 73 -5.64 9.67 14.79
C LEU A 73 -5.71 10.85 15.78
N ARG A 74 -6.75 10.90 16.61
CA ARG A 74 -6.86 11.93 17.67
C ARG A 74 -5.72 11.84 18.69
N ALA A 75 -5.34 10.64 19.10
CA ALA A 75 -4.22 10.43 20.01
C ALA A 75 -2.89 10.89 19.40
N SER A 76 -2.63 10.57 18.13
CA SER A 76 -1.43 11.01 17.41
C SER A 76 -1.39 12.53 17.22
N SER A 77 -2.53 13.17 16.94
CA SER A 77 -2.62 14.64 16.91
C SER A 77 -2.30 15.25 18.28
N ALA A 78 -2.86 14.70 19.36
CA ALA A 78 -2.61 15.19 20.71
C ALA A 78 -1.14 15.00 21.15
N GLU A 79 -0.48 13.91 20.72
CA GLU A 79 0.94 13.70 20.92
C GLU A 79 1.78 14.76 20.20
N SER A 80 1.46 15.04 18.93
CA SER A 80 2.13 16.11 18.16
C SER A 80 1.95 17.49 18.81
N ASP A 81 0.74 17.81 19.29
CA ASP A 81 0.46 19.08 19.97
C ASP A 81 1.24 19.19 21.29
N ALA A 82 1.34 18.09 22.04
CA ALA A 82 2.14 18.02 23.27
C ALA A 82 3.63 18.22 22.97
N ASP A 83 4.16 17.63 21.90
CA ASP A 83 5.54 17.81 21.47
C ASP A 83 5.86 19.27 21.10
N ILE A 84 4.93 19.94 20.40
CA ILE A 84 5.04 21.37 20.09
C ILE A 84 5.07 22.18 21.39
N ALA A 85 4.14 21.93 22.32
CA ALA A 85 4.09 22.62 23.60
C ALA A 85 5.38 22.42 24.43
N VAL A 86 5.96 21.22 24.41
CA VAL A 86 7.26 20.95 25.05
C VAL A 86 8.38 21.75 24.41
N ARG A 87 8.46 21.80 23.07
CA ARG A 87 9.46 22.59 22.35
C ARG A 87 9.34 24.08 22.66
N ASP A 88 8.12 24.61 22.69
CA ASP A 88 7.85 26.01 23.03
C ASP A 88 8.25 26.32 24.47
N ALA A 89 7.91 25.44 25.43
CA ALA A 89 8.32 25.58 26.83
C ALA A 89 9.85 25.56 26.98
N VAL A 90 10.55 24.70 26.24
CA VAL A 90 12.02 24.66 26.23
C VAL A 90 12.60 25.94 25.63
N ALA A 91 12.03 26.45 24.54
CA ALA A 91 12.46 27.71 23.94
C ALA A 91 12.29 28.89 24.91
N HIS A 92 11.13 28.98 25.58
CA HIS A 92 10.89 29.98 26.61
C HIS A 92 11.88 29.89 27.78
N ARG A 93 12.22 28.67 28.23
CA ARG A 93 13.24 28.47 29.27
C ARG A 93 14.60 29.01 28.84
N ILE A 94 15.05 28.70 27.62
CA ILE A 94 16.33 29.17 27.08
C ILE A 94 16.37 30.71 27.02
N VAL A 95 15.29 31.35 26.56
CA VAL A 95 15.20 32.82 26.53
C VAL A 95 15.29 33.40 27.94
N ALA A 96 14.54 32.84 28.89
CA ALA A 96 14.54 33.29 30.28
C ALA A 96 15.91 33.12 30.96
N GLU A 97 16.64 32.04 30.66
CA GLU A 97 18.02 31.84 31.13
C GLU A 97 18.97 32.88 30.52
N GLY A 98 18.83 33.17 29.23
CA GLY A 98 19.59 34.24 28.56
C GLY A 98 19.33 35.63 29.15
N ASP A 99 18.08 35.95 29.50
CA ASP A 99 17.72 37.19 30.16
C ASP A 99 18.32 37.31 31.57
N LYS A 100 18.34 36.21 32.34
CA LYS A 100 18.99 36.17 33.65
C LYS A 100 20.49 36.46 33.54
N GLU A 101 21.18 35.86 32.57
CA GLU A 101 22.60 36.12 32.35
C GLU A 101 22.87 37.56 31.90
N ARG A 102 22.05 38.11 30.99
CA ARG A 102 22.12 39.53 30.60
C ARG A 102 21.94 40.46 31.80
N ALA A 103 20.97 40.18 32.67
CA ALA A 103 20.75 40.95 33.89
C ALA A 103 21.94 40.86 34.86
N ARG A 104 22.58 39.68 34.99
CA ARG A 104 23.78 39.52 35.82
C ARG A 104 24.94 40.36 35.29
N LEU A 105 25.23 40.28 33.99
CA LEU A 105 26.29 41.07 33.35
C LEU A 105 26.04 42.58 33.45
N ALA A 106 24.79 43.01 33.28
CA ALA A 106 24.42 44.42 33.45
C ALA A 106 24.66 44.91 34.89
N LYS A 107 24.35 44.08 35.89
CA LYS A 107 24.60 44.38 37.30
C LYS A 107 26.11 44.46 37.60
N GLU A 108 26.91 43.51 37.11
CA GLU A 108 28.37 43.53 37.25
C GLU A 108 28.99 44.78 36.60
N LYS A 109 28.52 45.15 35.40
CA LYS A 109 28.96 46.35 34.71
C LYS A 109 28.63 47.61 35.52
N ALA A 110 27.38 47.74 35.98
CA ALA A 110 26.96 48.87 36.81
C ALA A 110 27.81 48.99 38.09
N GLN A 111 28.09 47.88 38.77
CA GLN A 111 28.96 47.86 39.94
C GLN A 111 30.40 48.28 39.61
N SER A 112 30.93 47.89 38.44
CA SER A 112 32.26 48.30 38.00
C SER A 112 32.33 49.80 37.66
N GLU A 113 31.26 50.36 37.07
CA GLU A 113 31.14 51.77 36.74
C GLU A 113 30.97 52.62 38.01
N GLU A 114 30.15 52.17 38.95
CA GLU A 114 29.99 52.79 40.27
C GLU A 114 31.33 52.82 41.03
N LYS A 115 32.09 51.72 41.02
CA LYS A 115 33.43 51.66 41.61
C LYS A 115 34.40 52.63 40.93
N LYS A 116 34.41 52.70 39.59
CA LYS A 116 35.23 53.65 38.84
C LYS A 116 34.87 55.10 39.16
N LEU A 117 33.58 55.43 39.30
CA LEU A 117 33.13 56.78 39.67
C LEU A 117 33.53 57.13 41.11
N ARG A 118 33.52 56.15 42.01
CA ARG A 118 33.97 56.30 43.40
C ARG A 118 35.48 56.50 43.50
N ASP A 119 36.26 55.83 42.65
CA ASP A 119 37.73 55.92 42.60
C ASP A 119 38.21 57.18 41.82
N ALA A 120 37.39 57.71 40.91
CA ALA A 120 37.69 58.89 40.09
C ALA A 120 37.29 60.22 40.71
N MET A 121 37.01 60.27 42.02
CA MET A 121 36.65 61.48 42.74
C MET A 121 37.83 62.01 43.59
N PRO A 122 38.80 62.74 43.01
CA PRO A 122 39.79 63.47 43.78
C PRO A 122 39.15 64.72 44.42
N GLY A 123 39.43 64.90 45.70
CA GLY A 123 39.02 66.05 46.49
C GLY A 123 39.54 67.35 45.91
N LEU A 124 38.63 68.32 45.83
CA LEU A 124 38.92 69.73 45.61
C LEU A 124 39.63 70.31 46.83
N ASP A 125 40.82 70.89 46.64
CA ASP A 125 41.11 72.20 47.24
C ASP A 125 42.25 72.98 46.54
N SER A 126 42.18 74.29 46.71
CA SER A 126 43.16 75.36 46.50
C SER A 126 43.19 76.11 45.15
N GLU A 127 42.17 76.95 44.97
CA GLU A 127 42.17 78.20 44.20
C GLU A 127 43.19 79.22 44.75
N ALA A 128 44.27 79.55 44.01
CA ALA A 128 44.99 80.82 44.22
C ALA A 128 45.93 81.27 43.07
N GLN A 129 46.29 80.45 42.07
CA GLN A 129 47.32 80.83 41.07
C GLN A 129 46.83 80.89 39.60
N ARG A 130 45.55 80.63 39.30
CA ARG A 130 45.06 80.49 37.90
C ARG A 130 44.63 81.79 37.20
N GLN A 131 44.51 82.92 37.90
CA GLN A 131 43.76 84.08 37.38
C GLN A 131 44.54 85.07 36.48
N ALA A 132 45.86 84.96 36.35
CA ALA A 132 46.65 85.87 35.50
C ALA A 132 46.95 85.30 34.09
N GLU A 133 47.19 83.99 33.96
CA GLU A 133 47.37 83.30 32.67
C GLU A 133 46.04 83.18 31.90
N LEU A 134 44.92 83.17 32.64
CA LEU A 134 43.58 83.09 32.07
C LEU A 134 43.27 84.28 31.14
N ALA A 135 43.83 85.48 31.27
CA ALA A 135 43.44 86.62 30.42
C ALA A 135 44.02 86.61 28.99
N GLU A 136 45.30 86.25 28.82
CA GLU A 136 45.89 86.05 27.48
C GLU A 136 45.43 84.73 26.87
N MET A 137 45.29 83.68 27.69
CA MET A 137 44.67 82.43 27.28
C MET A 137 43.21 82.65 26.89
N ILE A 138 42.43 83.54 27.54
CA ILE A 138 41.05 83.89 27.18
C ILE A 138 40.98 84.61 25.84
N ARG A 139 41.94 85.47 25.48
CA ARG A 139 41.92 86.16 24.16
C ARG A 139 42.28 85.20 23.02
N ARG A 140 43.31 84.36 23.21
CA ARG A 140 43.72 83.32 22.25
C ARG A 140 42.72 82.18 22.17
N MET A 141 42.14 81.77 23.31
CA MET A 141 41.02 80.82 23.39
C MET A 141 39.73 81.42 22.85
N ARG A 142 39.48 82.73 22.81
CA ARG A 142 38.25 83.25 22.17
C ARG A 142 38.31 83.16 20.65
N GLU A 143 39.48 83.34 20.04
CA GLU A 143 39.67 83.12 18.60
C GLU A 143 39.78 81.64 18.25
N LEU A 144 40.57 80.86 19.00
CA LEU A 144 40.60 79.40 18.88
C LEU A 144 39.24 78.78 19.20
N ASN A 145 38.51 79.24 20.22
CA ASN A 145 37.14 78.77 20.49
C ASN A 145 36.20 79.18 19.37
N LYS A 146 36.31 80.35 18.73
CA LYS A 146 35.41 80.65 17.59
C LYS A 146 35.66 79.72 16.39
N VAL A 147 36.92 79.38 16.12
CA VAL A 147 37.32 78.45 15.04
C VAL A 147 37.09 76.98 15.43
N GLU A 148 37.30 76.61 16.69
CA GLU A 148 36.97 75.30 17.24
C GLU A 148 35.47 75.12 17.44
N GLU A 149 34.71 76.16 17.74
CA GLU A 149 33.27 76.09 17.93
C GLU A 149 32.57 76.05 16.57
N SER A 150 33.05 76.79 15.56
CA SER A 150 32.62 76.57 14.17
C SER A 150 33.03 75.17 13.68
N GLY A 151 34.26 74.73 13.94
CA GLY A 151 34.73 73.38 13.62
C GLY A 151 34.04 72.26 14.41
N ARG A 152 33.62 72.49 15.66
CA ARG A 152 32.86 71.54 16.49
C ARG A 152 31.42 71.48 16.03
N ARG A 153 30.79 72.60 15.67
CA ARG A 153 29.46 72.61 15.07
C ARG A 153 29.48 71.91 13.71
N GLU A 154 30.50 72.13 12.89
CA GLU A 154 30.65 71.48 11.59
C GLU A 154 30.96 69.98 11.74
N ARG A 155 31.79 69.57 12.72
CA ARG A 155 32.02 68.16 13.06
C ARG A 155 30.77 67.50 13.65
N GLN A 156 30.01 68.17 14.52
CA GLN A 156 28.76 67.64 15.06
C GLN A 156 27.70 67.46 13.98
N VAL A 157 27.58 68.42 13.05
CA VAL A 157 26.67 68.31 11.91
C VAL A 157 27.12 67.19 10.96
N LYS A 158 28.43 67.06 10.69
CA LYS A 158 28.97 65.98 9.85
C LYS A 158 28.81 64.61 10.51
N GLU A 159 29.07 64.50 11.81
CA GLU A 159 28.92 63.28 12.60
C GLU A 159 27.44 62.89 12.76
N GLN A 160 26.53 63.86 12.93
CA GLN A 160 25.09 63.60 12.88
C GLN A 160 24.66 63.07 11.51
N ARG A 161 25.12 63.68 10.41
CA ARG A 161 24.83 63.20 9.05
C ARG A 161 25.38 61.79 8.80
N GLU A 162 26.61 61.50 9.22
CA GLU A 162 27.20 60.16 9.10
C GLU A 162 26.46 59.12 9.97
N ARG A 163 26.01 59.50 11.18
CA ARG A 163 25.17 58.65 12.04
C ARG A 163 23.79 58.39 11.43
N GLU A 164 23.15 59.40 10.87
CA GLU A 164 21.86 59.25 10.18
C GLU A 164 21.99 58.39 8.92
N GLU A 165 23.06 58.58 8.13
CA GLU A 165 23.30 57.78 6.93
C GLU A 165 23.63 56.32 7.27
N THR A 166 24.42 56.08 8.31
CA THR A 166 24.71 54.72 8.79
C THR A 166 23.49 54.03 9.39
N GLU A 167 22.65 54.74 10.15
CA GLU A 167 21.36 54.20 10.60
C GLU A 167 20.44 53.90 9.42
N ARG A 168 20.36 54.78 8.43
CA ARG A 168 19.53 54.57 7.24
C ARG A 168 19.99 53.34 6.46
N ARG A 169 21.30 53.19 6.22
CA ARG A 169 21.87 51.99 5.59
C ARG A 169 21.61 50.72 6.39
N ARG A 170 21.65 50.80 7.72
CA ARG A 170 21.34 49.66 8.60
C ARG A 170 19.87 49.25 8.50
N ARG A 171 18.94 50.22 8.49
CA ARG A 171 17.50 49.95 8.31
C ARG A 171 17.19 49.39 6.92
N GLU A 172 17.81 49.94 5.88
CA GLU A 172 17.66 49.43 4.50
C GLU A 172 18.20 47.99 4.40
N ALA A 173 19.35 47.68 5.01
CA ALA A 173 19.91 46.33 5.05
C ALA A 173 19.04 45.33 5.82
N GLU A 174 18.49 45.73 6.97
CA GLU A 174 17.59 44.90 7.79
C GLU A 174 16.28 44.58 7.05
N LEU A 175 15.70 45.58 6.37
CA LEU A 175 14.51 45.37 5.53
C LEU A 175 14.80 44.45 4.35
N ALA A 176 15.96 44.59 3.70
CA ALA A 176 16.37 43.72 2.60
C ALA A 176 16.61 42.28 3.06
N GLU A 177 17.25 42.08 4.22
CA GLU A 177 17.47 40.76 4.81
C GLU A 177 16.15 40.08 5.18
N ARG A 178 15.22 40.84 5.79
CA ARG A 178 13.89 40.34 6.13
C ARG A 178 13.10 39.93 4.88
N ALA A 179 13.09 40.77 3.85
CA ALA A 179 12.44 40.44 2.58
C ALA A 179 13.05 39.20 1.92
N ALA A 180 14.38 39.07 1.93
CA ALA A 180 15.07 37.89 1.40
C ALA A 180 14.75 36.61 2.18
N ARG A 181 14.61 36.71 3.51
CA ARG A 181 14.21 35.57 4.37
C ARG A 181 12.76 35.16 4.09
N GLU A 182 11.83 36.10 4.02
CA GLU A 182 10.43 35.85 3.71
C GLU A 182 10.27 35.24 2.30
N GLU A 183 11.05 35.70 1.31
CA GLU A 183 11.03 35.13 -0.04
C GLU A 183 11.57 33.69 -0.06
N ARG A 184 12.67 33.41 0.66
CA ARG A 184 13.22 32.04 0.79
C ARG A 184 12.24 31.10 1.47
N GLU A 185 11.59 31.57 2.53
CA GLU A 185 10.59 30.78 3.25
C GLU A 185 9.35 30.51 2.40
N ARG A 186 8.89 31.52 1.64
CA ARG A 186 7.79 31.34 0.68
C ARG A 186 8.13 30.30 -0.38
N LYS A 187 9.33 30.37 -0.97
CA LYS A 187 9.80 29.39 -1.96
C LYS A 187 9.92 27.98 -1.37
N ALA A 188 10.44 27.84 -0.15
CA ALA A 188 10.54 26.55 0.52
C ALA A 188 9.16 25.92 0.78
N ARG A 189 8.20 26.70 1.27
CA ARG A 189 6.82 26.24 1.48
C ARG A 189 6.13 25.83 0.18
N GLU A 190 6.36 26.57 -0.91
CA GLU A 190 5.81 26.23 -2.23
C GLU A 190 6.42 24.94 -2.79
N GLU A 191 7.73 24.74 -2.65
CA GLU A 191 8.41 23.51 -3.08
C GLU A 191 7.97 22.30 -2.26
N GLU A 192 7.82 22.44 -0.95
CA GLU A 192 7.31 21.39 -0.06
C GLU A 192 5.87 21.03 -0.41
N ALA A 193 5.01 22.03 -0.61
CA ALA A 193 3.62 21.79 -1.04
C ALA A 193 3.55 21.10 -2.42
N ARG A 194 4.45 21.43 -3.35
CA ARG A 194 4.53 20.74 -4.65
C ARG A 194 4.96 19.28 -4.49
N LYS A 195 6.02 19.02 -3.72
CA LYS A 195 6.51 17.65 -3.44
C LYS A 195 5.43 16.80 -2.76
N ALA A 196 4.71 17.37 -1.79
CA ALA A 196 3.62 16.68 -1.11
C ALA A 196 2.46 16.32 -2.07
N ARG A 197 2.11 17.20 -3.01
CA ARG A 197 1.11 16.92 -4.05
C ARG A 197 1.56 15.83 -5.02
N GLU A 198 2.80 15.91 -5.50
CA GLU A 198 3.39 14.89 -6.39
C GLU A 198 3.44 13.52 -5.70
N GLU A 199 3.85 13.46 -4.44
CA GLU A 199 3.86 12.21 -3.67
C GLU A 199 2.44 11.67 -3.44
N GLN A 200 1.48 12.54 -3.12
CA GLN A 200 0.08 12.14 -2.96
C GLN A 200 -0.51 11.60 -4.27
N GLU A 201 -0.23 12.24 -5.40
CA GLU A 201 -0.66 11.80 -6.73
C GLU A 201 -0.03 10.45 -7.09
N GLN A 202 1.26 10.26 -6.81
CA GLN A 202 1.95 8.98 -7.01
C GLN A 202 1.33 7.86 -6.16
N ARG A 203 1.06 8.12 -4.87
CA ARG A 203 0.42 7.15 -3.98
C ARG A 203 -1.00 6.80 -4.46
N GLN A 204 -1.76 7.79 -4.94
CA GLN A 204 -3.10 7.56 -5.49
C GLN A 204 -3.06 6.75 -6.79
N ALA A 205 -2.14 7.07 -7.71
CA ALA A 205 -1.97 6.34 -8.96
C ALA A 205 -1.51 4.89 -8.70
N GLU A 206 -0.61 4.67 -7.75
CA GLU A 206 -0.18 3.33 -7.35
C GLU A 206 -1.31 2.53 -6.71
N ALA A 207 -2.09 3.15 -5.81
CA ALA A 207 -3.26 2.51 -5.20
C ALA A 207 -4.32 2.15 -6.24
N GLN A 208 -4.60 3.03 -7.20
CA GLN A 208 -5.51 2.76 -8.31
C GLN A 208 -4.99 1.61 -9.18
N ARG A 209 -3.72 1.63 -9.57
CA ARG A 209 -3.08 0.55 -10.35
C ARG A 209 -3.16 -0.80 -9.62
N LEU A 210 -2.94 -0.81 -8.30
CA LEU A 210 -3.07 -2.03 -7.49
C LEU A 210 -4.51 -2.53 -7.43
N GLN A 211 -5.49 -1.63 -7.31
CA GLN A 211 -6.90 -1.98 -7.31
C GLN A 211 -7.33 -2.56 -8.67
N GLU A 212 -6.96 -1.91 -9.77
CA GLU A 212 -7.23 -2.40 -11.13
C GLU A 212 -6.61 -3.79 -11.35
N TYR A 213 -5.37 -4.00 -10.87
CA TYR A 213 -4.72 -5.31 -10.93
C TYR A 213 -5.50 -6.37 -10.14
N ARG A 214 -5.95 -6.06 -8.92
CA ARG A 214 -6.74 -6.99 -8.10
C ARG A 214 -8.06 -7.36 -8.78
N ASP A 215 -8.76 -6.38 -9.33
CA ASP A 215 -10.02 -6.60 -10.03
C ASP A 215 -9.81 -7.42 -11.30
N ALA A 216 -8.72 -7.18 -12.03
CA ALA A 216 -8.35 -7.96 -13.22
C ALA A 216 -7.94 -9.40 -12.86
N ALA A 217 -7.17 -9.60 -11.80
CA ALA A 217 -6.78 -10.92 -11.31
C ALA A 217 -8.00 -11.71 -10.83
N ALA A 218 -8.92 -11.09 -10.08
CA ALA A 218 -10.17 -11.72 -9.65
C ALA A 218 -11.03 -12.18 -10.85
N LYS A 219 -11.17 -11.32 -11.88
CA LYS A 219 -11.88 -11.67 -13.11
C LYS A 219 -11.23 -12.85 -13.84
N GLU A 220 -9.91 -12.93 -13.85
CA GLU A 220 -9.18 -14.06 -14.45
C GLU A 220 -9.36 -15.35 -13.64
N CYS A 221 -9.29 -15.29 -12.30
CA CYS A 221 -9.59 -16.42 -11.42
C CYS A 221 -11.03 -16.92 -11.62
N ASP A 222 -12.01 -16.02 -11.74
CA ASP A 222 -13.41 -16.36 -12.03
C ASP A 222 -13.57 -17.02 -13.41
N ARG A 223 -12.81 -16.54 -14.40
CA ARG A 223 -12.79 -17.12 -15.75
C ARG A 223 -12.24 -18.54 -15.72
N CYS A 224 -11.12 -18.77 -15.02
CA CYS A 224 -10.52 -20.09 -14.83
C CYS A 224 -11.46 -21.03 -14.07
N THR A 225 -12.10 -20.55 -13.00
CA THR A 225 -13.09 -21.30 -12.23
C THR A 225 -14.26 -21.75 -13.11
N ARG A 226 -14.81 -20.86 -13.93
CA ARG A 226 -15.90 -21.19 -14.88
C ARG A 226 -15.47 -22.15 -15.98
N ARG A 227 -14.23 -22.03 -16.47
CA ARG A 227 -13.64 -22.99 -17.41
C ARG A 227 -13.56 -24.38 -16.77
N ASP A 228 -13.03 -24.46 -15.56
CA ASP A 228 -12.74 -25.73 -14.86
C ASP A 228 -14.00 -26.40 -14.28
N ALA A 229 -15.05 -25.63 -13.98
CA ALA A 229 -16.35 -26.15 -13.57
C ALA A 229 -16.95 -27.13 -14.61
N ARG A 230 -16.70 -26.89 -15.91
CA ARG A 230 -17.13 -27.81 -16.99
C ARG A 230 -16.48 -29.18 -16.89
N TRP A 231 -15.31 -29.25 -16.27
CA TRP A 231 -14.56 -30.47 -16.07
C TRP A 231 -14.88 -31.15 -14.75
N THR A 232 -15.62 -30.52 -13.82
CA THR A 232 -15.95 -31.06 -12.48
C THR A 232 -17.46 -31.35 -12.34
N PRO A 233 -18.04 -32.34 -13.05
CA PRO A 233 -19.38 -32.82 -12.72
C PRO A 233 -19.34 -33.41 -11.31
N TRP A 234 -20.34 -33.02 -10.50
CA TRP A 234 -20.51 -33.39 -9.10
C TRP A 234 -20.49 -34.89 -8.80
N ILE A 235 -20.62 -35.75 -9.82
CA ILE A 235 -20.86 -37.20 -9.66
C ILE A 235 -19.65 -38.04 -10.09
N THR A 236 -18.74 -37.50 -10.90
CA THR A 236 -17.69 -38.31 -11.54
C THR A 236 -16.32 -38.11 -10.89
N SER A 237 -15.71 -39.22 -10.47
CA SER A 237 -14.33 -39.24 -9.98
C SER A 237 -13.36 -38.69 -11.03
N TRP A 238 -12.34 -37.98 -10.58
CA TRP A 238 -11.36 -37.36 -11.44
C TRP A 238 -10.27 -38.37 -11.86
N THR A 239 -10.41 -38.97 -13.04
CA THR A 239 -9.52 -40.03 -13.54
C THR A 239 -8.26 -39.48 -14.23
N ASN A 240 -7.24 -40.32 -14.42
CA ASN A 240 -6.01 -39.96 -15.13
C ASN A 240 -6.29 -39.48 -16.57
N ALA A 241 -7.13 -40.20 -17.32
CA ALA A 241 -7.51 -39.81 -18.67
C ALA A 241 -8.18 -38.42 -18.70
N ARG A 242 -8.94 -38.08 -17.66
CA ARG A 242 -9.57 -36.76 -17.54
C ARG A 242 -8.56 -35.65 -17.27
N HIS A 243 -7.58 -35.87 -16.39
CA HIS A 243 -6.48 -34.92 -16.18
C HIS A 243 -5.75 -34.62 -17.49
N VAL A 244 -5.45 -35.65 -18.28
CA VAL A 244 -4.75 -35.51 -19.55
C VAL A 244 -5.57 -34.70 -20.57
N SER A 245 -6.86 -34.99 -20.67
CA SER A 245 -7.78 -34.23 -21.54
C SER A 245 -7.90 -32.76 -21.09
N TRP A 246 -8.04 -32.51 -19.78
CA TRP A 246 -8.07 -31.16 -19.22
C TRP A 246 -6.78 -30.40 -19.51
N PHE A 247 -5.62 -30.97 -19.21
CA PHE A 247 -4.30 -30.36 -19.45
C PHE A 247 -4.10 -30.01 -20.93
N SER A 248 -4.55 -30.88 -21.84
CA SER A 248 -4.44 -30.65 -23.28
C SER A 248 -5.35 -29.50 -23.75
N ALA A 249 -6.59 -29.46 -23.26
CA ALA A 249 -7.56 -28.41 -23.60
C ALA A 249 -7.12 -27.04 -23.03
N VAL A 250 -6.87 -26.98 -21.72
CA VAL A 250 -6.41 -25.75 -21.04
C VAL A 250 -5.04 -25.32 -21.53
N GLY A 251 -4.18 -26.26 -21.89
CA GLY A 251 -2.89 -25.98 -22.50
C GLY A 251 -2.97 -25.22 -23.81
N THR A 252 -3.91 -25.59 -24.68
CA THR A 252 -4.15 -24.88 -25.94
C THR A 252 -4.63 -23.46 -25.66
N GLU A 253 -5.62 -23.32 -24.78
CA GLU A 253 -6.16 -22.02 -24.38
C GLU A 253 -5.07 -21.09 -23.78
N PHE A 254 -4.21 -21.62 -22.90
CA PHE A 254 -3.10 -20.88 -22.31
C PHE A 254 -2.07 -20.39 -23.34
N ASP A 255 -1.84 -21.17 -24.40
CA ASP A 255 -0.94 -20.77 -25.49
C ASP A 255 -1.55 -19.65 -26.36
N GLU A 256 -2.87 -19.57 -26.45
CA GLU A 256 -3.61 -18.58 -27.24
C GLU A 256 -3.84 -17.25 -26.50
N ILE A 257 -3.98 -17.27 -25.17
CA ILE A 257 -4.24 -16.07 -24.36
C ILE A 257 -3.07 -15.08 -24.45
N LYS A 258 -3.40 -13.80 -24.64
CA LYS A 258 -2.45 -12.68 -24.56
C LYS A 258 -2.57 -12.01 -23.19
N PHE A 259 -1.81 -12.50 -22.22
CA PHE A 259 -1.79 -11.93 -20.86
C PHE A 259 -1.33 -10.47 -20.90
N CYS A 260 -2.02 -9.61 -20.16
CA CYS A 260 -1.78 -8.16 -20.10
C CYS A 260 -2.26 -7.60 -18.75
N ALA A 261 -2.19 -6.27 -18.55
CA ALA A 261 -2.63 -5.66 -17.29
C ALA A 261 -4.11 -5.93 -16.94
N SER A 262 -4.99 -6.03 -17.94
CA SER A 262 -6.42 -6.31 -17.73
C SER A 262 -6.75 -7.80 -17.63
N GLN A 263 -5.80 -8.67 -17.96
CA GLN A 263 -5.90 -10.12 -17.84
C GLN A 263 -4.54 -10.66 -17.39
N PRO A 264 -4.17 -10.43 -16.11
CA PRO A 264 -2.87 -10.83 -15.60
C PRO A 264 -2.78 -12.35 -15.51
N LEU A 265 -1.55 -12.88 -15.54
CA LEU A 265 -1.31 -14.28 -15.26
C LEU A 265 -1.70 -14.59 -13.81
N THR A 266 -2.58 -15.57 -13.62
CA THR A 266 -2.90 -16.14 -12.30
C THR A 266 -2.40 -17.59 -12.22
N PHE A 267 -2.34 -18.15 -11.01
CA PHE A 267 -1.92 -19.54 -10.82
C PHE A 267 -2.84 -20.52 -11.56
N GLU A 268 -4.15 -20.24 -11.53
CA GLU A 268 -5.21 -21.05 -12.13
C GLU A 268 -5.24 -20.95 -13.67
N SER A 269 -4.63 -19.90 -14.23
CA SER A 269 -4.47 -19.76 -15.68
C SER A 269 -3.50 -20.79 -16.25
N VAL A 270 -2.52 -21.25 -15.47
CA VAL A 270 -1.46 -22.15 -15.93
C VAL A 270 -1.92 -23.61 -15.88
N PRO A 271 -1.80 -24.38 -16.97
CA PRO A 271 -2.17 -25.80 -17.01
C PRO A 271 -1.09 -26.65 -16.32
N TRP A 272 -1.05 -26.68 -14.99
CA TRP A 272 -0.03 -27.47 -14.28
C TRP A 272 -0.18 -28.98 -14.56
N PRO A 273 0.90 -29.70 -14.93
CA PRO A 273 0.84 -31.13 -15.23
C PRO A 273 0.79 -31.95 -13.93
N LEU A 274 -0.34 -31.89 -13.22
CA LEU A 274 -0.57 -32.55 -11.94
C LEU A 274 -1.74 -33.53 -12.02
N LEU A 275 -1.70 -34.61 -11.25
CA LEU A 275 -2.83 -35.53 -11.04
C LEU A 275 -3.74 -35.07 -9.89
N LEU A 276 -3.91 -33.76 -9.75
CA LEU A 276 -4.85 -33.13 -8.82
C LEU A 276 -5.93 -32.34 -9.59
N PRO A 277 -7.21 -32.38 -9.14
CA PRO A 277 -8.24 -31.51 -9.67
C PRO A 277 -7.82 -30.04 -9.58
N PRO A 278 -8.19 -29.18 -10.55
CA PRO A 278 -7.72 -27.79 -10.60
C PRO A 278 -7.97 -27.01 -9.30
N GLN A 279 -9.10 -27.27 -8.61
CA GLN A 279 -9.47 -26.60 -7.36
C GLN A 279 -8.62 -27.01 -6.15
N LYS A 280 -7.84 -28.09 -6.28
CA LYS A 280 -6.93 -28.59 -5.22
C LYS A 280 -5.46 -28.36 -5.55
N GLN A 281 -5.16 -27.80 -6.72
CA GLN A 281 -3.79 -27.46 -7.07
C GLN A 281 -3.36 -26.24 -6.26
N THR A 282 -2.15 -26.30 -5.74
CA THR A 282 -1.48 -25.17 -5.08
C THR A 282 -0.06 -25.07 -5.62
N LEU A 283 0.59 -23.91 -5.47
CA LEU A 283 1.99 -23.74 -5.88
C LEU A 283 2.92 -24.80 -5.23
N ASP A 284 2.64 -25.15 -3.98
CA ASP A 284 3.44 -26.11 -3.22
C ASP A 284 3.22 -27.56 -3.70
N SER A 285 2.12 -27.84 -4.40
CA SER A 285 1.88 -29.14 -5.03
C SER A 285 2.62 -29.35 -6.36
N VAL A 286 3.28 -28.30 -6.89
CA VAL A 286 4.08 -28.36 -8.13
C VAL A 286 5.47 -28.91 -7.82
N GLU A 287 5.51 -30.18 -7.43
CA GLU A 287 6.74 -30.89 -7.13
C GLU A 287 7.20 -31.74 -8.32
N TRP A 288 8.51 -32.01 -8.39
CA TRP A 288 9.11 -32.85 -9.44
C TRP A 288 8.40 -34.20 -9.60
N ALA A 289 8.18 -34.92 -8.50
CA ALA A 289 7.57 -36.24 -8.51
C ALA A 289 6.11 -36.20 -9.00
N ALA A 290 5.37 -35.14 -8.69
CA ALA A 290 3.99 -34.98 -9.15
C ALA A 290 3.92 -34.78 -10.67
N VAL A 291 4.87 -34.03 -11.24
CA VAL A 291 5.01 -33.83 -12.69
C VAL A 291 5.35 -35.15 -13.39
N GLU A 292 6.31 -35.92 -12.87
CA GLU A 292 6.65 -37.23 -13.42
C GLU A 292 5.47 -38.21 -13.37
N ALA A 293 4.75 -38.24 -12.25
CA ALA A 293 3.56 -39.09 -12.09
C ALA A 293 2.48 -38.75 -13.12
N PHE A 294 2.26 -37.46 -13.41
CA PHE A 294 1.34 -37.03 -14.47
C PHE A 294 1.76 -37.53 -15.85
N PHE A 295 3.05 -37.43 -16.22
CA PHE A 295 3.51 -37.90 -17.52
C PHE A 295 3.56 -39.42 -17.63
N ALA A 296 3.80 -40.14 -16.54
CA ALA A 296 3.64 -41.58 -16.48
C ALA A 296 2.18 -42.00 -16.75
N ALA A 297 1.21 -41.33 -16.09
CA ALA A 297 -0.21 -41.54 -16.34
C ALA A 297 -0.61 -41.18 -17.78
N THR A 298 -0.03 -40.12 -18.34
CA THR A 298 -0.23 -39.71 -19.74
C THR A 298 0.21 -40.79 -20.72
N LYS A 299 1.34 -41.46 -20.45
CA LYS A 299 1.86 -42.55 -21.29
C LYS A 299 0.96 -43.80 -21.29
N VAL A 300 0.22 -44.02 -20.21
CA VAL A 300 -0.75 -45.13 -20.11
C VAL A 300 -2.09 -44.75 -20.76
N ALA A 301 -2.54 -43.52 -20.54
CA ALA A 301 -3.82 -43.03 -21.05
C ALA A 301 -3.79 -42.71 -22.55
N LEU A 302 -2.63 -42.26 -23.06
CA LEU A 302 -2.41 -41.94 -24.46
C LEU A 302 -1.45 -42.96 -25.07
N GLY A 303 -1.64 -43.28 -26.36
CA GLY A 303 -0.64 -44.04 -27.10
C GLY A 303 0.71 -43.32 -27.18
N GLU A 304 1.77 -44.06 -27.52
CA GLU A 304 3.15 -43.55 -27.49
C GLU A 304 3.36 -42.27 -28.32
N GLU A 305 2.77 -42.19 -29.52
CA GLU A 305 2.88 -41.01 -30.39
C GLU A 305 2.20 -39.77 -29.80
N GLN A 306 0.99 -39.95 -29.26
CA GLN A 306 0.23 -38.86 -28.63
C GLN A 306 0.92 -38.40 -27.34
N HIS A 307 1.49 -39.33 -26.57
CA HIS A 307 2.30 -39.00 -25.40
C HIS A 307 3.53 -38.17 -25.79
N LYS A 308 4.28 -38.59 -26.83
CA LYS A 308 5.43 -37.83 -27.37
C LYS A 308 5.02 -36.41 -27.77
N ALA A 309 3.90 -36.26 -28.49
CA ALA A 309 3.40 -34.96 -28.92
C ALA A 309 2.98 -34.06 -27.74
N THR A 310 2.29 -34.62 -26.73
CA THR A 310 1.89 -33.89 -25.52
C THR A 310 3.10 -33.45 -24.70
N LEU A 311 4.10 -34.31 -24.56
CA LEU A 311 5.34 -34.02 -23.84
C LEU A 311 6.16 -32.93 -24.55
N GLU A 312 6.25 -32.97 -25.88
CA GLU A 312 6.91 -31.92 -26.66
C GLU A 312 6.21 -30.56 -26.51
N LYS A 313 4.87 -30.53 -26.57
CA LYS A 313 4.08 -29.30 -26.34
C LYS A 313 4.30 -28.76 -24.93
N ALA A 314 4.29 -29.63 -23.92
CA ALA A 314 4.51 -29.26 -22.52
C ALA A 314 5.92 -28.70 -22.31
N HIS A 315 6.95 -29.38 -22.83
CA HIS A 315 8.34 -28.93 -22.77
C HIS A 315 8.50 -27.52 -23.36
N ARG A 316 7.93 -27.26 -24.55
CA ARG A 316 7.94 -25.92 -25.13
C ARG A 316 7.15 -24.92 -24.29
N ARG A 317 6.02 -25.31 -23.71
CA ARG A 317 5.13 -24.42 -22.93
C ARG A 317 5.77 -23.95 -21.63
N PHE A 318 6.46 -24.83 -20.93
CA PHE A 318 7.12 -24.53 -19.65
C PHE A 318 8.58 -24.09 -19.82
N HIS A 319 9.07 -23.92 -21.05
CA HIS A 319 10.44 -23.44 -21.27
C HIS A 319 10.61 -22.01 -20.71
N PRO A 320 11.63 -21.75 -19.87
CA PRO A 320 11.81 -20.43 -19.23
C PRO A 320 11.91 -19.28 -20.24
N ASP A 321 12.61 -19.51 -21.36
CA ASP A 321 12.74 -18.53 -22.45
C ASP A 321 11.39 -18.18 -23.10
N ARG A 322 10.47 -19.16 -23.20
CA ARG A 322 9.13 -18.91 -23.75
C ARG A 322 8.29 -18.05 -22.81
N TRP A 323 8.41 -18.27 -21.50
CA TRP A 323 7.71 -17.43 -20.50
C TRP A 323 8.24 -16.00 -20.51
N ARG A 324 9.56 -15.82 -20.60
CA ARG A 324 10.21 -14.50 -20.69
C ARG A 324 9.84 -13.76 -21.97
N SER A 325 9.95 -14.41 -23.13
CA SER A 325 9.60 -13.79 -24.43
C SER A 325 8.12 -13.42 -24.54
N ARG A 326 7.21 -14.18 -23.89
CA ARG A 326 5.78 -13.81 -23.79
C ARG A 326 5.50 -12.76 -22.71
N GLY A 327 6.48 -12.39 -21.87
CA GLY A 327 6.30 -11.45 -20.78
C GLY A 327 5.26 -11.88 -19.75
N LEU A 328 5.03 -13.19 -19.57
CA LEU A 328 3.94 -13.71 -18.74
C LEU A 328 4.02 -13.21 -17.30
N LEU A 329 5.22 -13.30 -16.71
CA LEU A 329 5.49 -12.90 -15.33
C LEU A 329 5.43 -11.37 -15.12
N ASN A 330 5.61 -10.58 -16.18
CA ASN A 330 5.54 -9.10 -16.10
C ASN A 330 4.11 -8.61 -15.83
N THR A 331 3.11 -9.46 -16.06
CA THR A 331 1.70 -9.14 -15.79
C THR A 331 1.31 -9.35 -14.32
N VAL A 332 2.14 -10.04 -13.54
CA VAL A 332 1.93 -10.28 -12.11
C VAL A 332 2.51 -9.11 -11.33
N LEU A 333 1.69 -8.33 -10.62
CA LEU A 333 2.13 -7.16 -9.87
C LEU A 333 2.77 -7.54 -8.51
N ASP A 334 2.30 -8.62 -7.89
CA ASP A 334 2.87 -9.16 -6.65
C ASP A 334 4.20 -9.89 -6.92
N GLU A 335 5.30 -9.30 -6.46
CA GLU A 335 6.65 -9.82 -6.67
C GLU A 335 6.87 -11.18 -5.98
N ALA A 336 6.24 -11.42 -4.83
CA ALA A 336 6.36 -12.70 -4.12
C ALA A 336 5.65 -13.82 -4.90
N LEU A 337 4.44 -13.54 -5.39
CA LEU A 337 3.71 -14.47 -6.25
C LEU A 337 4.45 -14.72 -7.57
N ARG A 338 4.98 -13.66 -8.20
CA ARG A 338 5.77 -13.76 -9.44
C ARG A 338 6.94 -14.73 -9.29
N LYS A 339 7.72 -14.56 -8.22
CA LYS A 339 8.86 -15.43 -7.91
C LYS A 339 8.43 -16.89 -7.74
N ARG A 340 7.37 -17.15 -6.98
CA ARG A 340 6.85 -18.52 -6.79
C ARG A 340 6.35 -19.16 -8.09
N LEU A 341 5.71 -18.38 -8.97
CA LEU A 341 5.29 -18.85 -10.29
C LEU A 341 6.49 -19.21 -11.19
N GLU A 342 7.55 -18.40 -11.16
CA GLU A 342 8.80 -18.70 -11.88
C GLU A 342 9.46 -19.98 -11.37
N GLU A 343 9.56 -20.15 -10.05
CA GLU A 343 10.11 -21.35 -9.41
C GLU A 343 9.31 -22.62 -9.75
N ALA A 344 7.98 -22.55 -9.68
CA ALA A 344 7.09 -23.65 -10.08
C ALA A 344 7.24 -23.98 -11.58
N GLY A 345 7.27 -22.95 -12.44
CA GLY A 345 7.52 -23.12 -13.87
C GLY A 345 8.86 -23.80 -14.17
N ASN A 346 9.93 -23.38 -13.48
CA ASN A 346 11.26 -23.97 -13.60
C ASN A 346 11.28 -25.44 -13.13
N THR A 347 10.59 -25.75 -12.03
CA THR A 347 10.47 -27.13 -11.52
C THR A 347 9.82 -28.04 -12.56
N VAL A 348 8.72 -27.59 -13.18
CA VAL A 348 8.06 -28.32 -14.27
C VAL A 348 8.98 -28.48 -15.48
N ALA A 349 9.67 -27.40 -15.90
CA ALA A 349 10.57 -27.44 -17.04
C ALA A 349 11.70 -28.45 -16.85
N GLN A 350 12.32 -28.44 -15.66
CA GLN A 350 13.41 -29.35 -15.32
C GLN A 350 12.92 -30.80 -15.25
N ALA A 351 11.76 -31.07 -14.67
CA ALA A 351 11.17 -32.42 -14.60
C ALA A 351 10.81 -32.98 -15.99
N ILE A 352 10.32 -32.13 -16.90
CA ILE A 352 9.93 -32.55 -18.27
C ILE A 352 11.16 -32.82 -19.16
N THR A 353 12.26 -32.09 -18.96
CA THR A 353 13.45 -32.16 -19.84
C THR A 353 14.00 -33.59 -20.02
N PRO A 354 14.30 -34.38 -18.96
CA PRO A 354 14.82 -35.74 -19.13
C PRO A 354 13.81 -36.68 -19.80
N LEU A 355 12.51 -36.55 -19.47
CA LEU A 355 11.44 -37.33 -20.10
C LEU A 355 11.38 -37.06 -21.60
N TRP A 356 11.49 -35.79 -21.99
CA TRP A 356 11.46 -35.37 -23.39
C TRP A 356 12.68 -35.88 -24.17
N LEU A 357 13.88 -35.82 -23.59
CA LEU A 357 15.09 -36.37 -24.21
C LEU A 357 14.97 -37.89 -24.41
N ALA A 358 14.51 -38.63 -23.40
CA ALA A 358 14.28 -40.06 -23.50
C ALA A 358 13.26 -40.42 -24.61
N SER A 359 12.20 -39.61 -24.75
CA SER A 359 11.18 -39.80 -25.79
C SER A 359 11.72 -39.59 -27.21
N LYS A 360 12.78 -38.81 -27.39
CA LYS A 360 13.44 -38.56 -28.67
C LYS A 360 14.43 -39.66 -29.06
N SER A 361 15.10 -40.25 -28.06
CA SER A 361 16.08 -41.33 -28.28
C SER A 361 15.44 -42.68 -28.58
N ALA A 362 14.15 -42.87 -28.28
CA ALA A 362 13.39 -44.07 -28.61
C ALA A 362 12.89 -44.09 -30.07
N ARG A 363 13.71 -43.60 -31.01
CA ARG A 363 13.51 -43.75 -32.46
C ARG A 363 14.54 -44.73 -32.99
#